data_AF-A0A7X3BXX7-F1
#
_entry.id   AF-A0A7X3BXX7-F1
#
_cell.length_a   1.000
_cell.length_b   1.000
_cell.length_c   1.000
_cell.angle_alpha   90.00
_cell.angle_beta   90.00
_cell.angle_gamma   90.00
#
_symmetry.space_group_name_H-M   'P 1'
#
loop_
_entity.id
_entity.type
_entity.pdbx_description
1 polymer ?
#
loop_
_entity_poly.entity_id
_entity_poly.type
_entity_poly.pdbx_seq_one_letter_code
_entity_poly.pdbx_strand_id
1 'polypeptide(L)'
;KGQAIYGVGGGITWDSTWESEYREVHQKAAVLYRKQARFQLITTGEISQKNLLFEDQHLERLRKASRYFAFPFDAEDLGHKIEEECQDCEANQDYRLRISLSKSGEIEVNRQVLPPLSTSFCQAQVCLQEAALN
;
A
#
# COMPACT_ATOMS: atom_id res chain seq x y z
N LYS A 1 -18.22 19.95 -6.26
CA LYS A 1 -18.33 19.02 -7.42
C LYS A 1 -17.53 19.63 -8.56
N GLY A 2 -16.47 18.97 -9.03
CA GLY A 2 -15.77 19.37 -10.24
C GLY A 2 -16.33 18.61 -11.43
N GLN A 3 -16.70 19.32 -12.49
CA GLN A 3 -16.98 18.71 -13.80
C GLN A 3 -15.74 18.90 -14.66
N ALA A 4 -15.34 17.85 -15.37
CA ALA A 4 -14.24 17.89 -16.33
C ALA A 4 -14.69 17.22 -17.62
N ILE A 5 -14.20 17.74 -18.75
CA ILE A 5 -14.46 17.17 -20.08
C ILE A 5 -13.20 16.39 -20.47
N TYR A 6 -13.35 15.11 -20.82
CA TYR A 6 -12.27 14.26 -21.31
C TYR A 6 -12.46 14.02 -22.80
N GLY A 7 -11.58 14.61 -23.63
CA GLY A 7 -11.60 14.42 -25.07
C GLY A 7 -10.95 13.10 -25.47
N VAL A 8 -11.70 12.24 -26.15
CA VAL A 8 -11.18 11.04 -26.80
C VAL A 8 -10.87 11.38 -28.26
N GLY A 9 -9.60 11.62 -28.58
CA GLY A 9 -9.16 11.88 -29.95
C GLY A 9 -9.08 10.58 -30.76
N GLY A 10 -9.37 10.66 -32.06
CA GLY A 10 -9.25 9.57 -33.02
C GLY A 10 -9.18 10.13 -34.45
N GLY A 11 -8.52 9.40 -35.35
CA GLY A 11 -8.43 9.76 -36.77
C GLY A 11 -9.36 8.87 -37.58
N ILE A 12 -10.41 9.44 -38.17
CA ILE A 12 -11.34 8.69 -39.03
C ILE A 12 -10.72 8.57 -40.42
N THR A 13 -10.61 7.34 -40.93
CA THR A 13 -10.10 7.05 -42.28
C THR A 13 -11.21 6.54 -43.19
N TRP A 14 -10.93 6.38 -44.48
CA TRP A 14 -11.92 5.92 -45.47
C TRP A 14 -12.55 4.56 -45.11
N ASP A 15 -11.79 3.68 -44.45
CA ASP A 15 -12.22 2.33 -44.09
C ASP A 15 -12.83 2.24 -42.66
N SER A 16 -12.97 3.38 -41.97
CA SER A 16 -13.55 3.44 -40.62
C SER A 16 -15.06 3.15 -40.66
N THR A 17 -15.54 2.27 -39.76
CA THR A 17 -16.99 2.07 -39.54
C THR A 17 -17.44 2.73 -38.24
N TRP A 18 -18.69 3.18 -38.16
CA TRP A 18 -19.19 3.84 -36.96
C TRP A 18 -19.12 2.92 -35.72
N GLU A 19 -19.28 1.61 -35.89
CA GLU A 19 -19.17 0.62 -34.81
C GLU A 19 -17.74 0.46 -34.28
N SER A 20 -16.71 0.59 -35.14
CA SER A 20 -15.31 0.48 -34.72
C SER A 20 -14.88 1.75 -33.99
N GLU A 21 -15.22 2.92 -34.52
CA GLU A 21 -14.92 4.22 -33.90
C GLU A 21 -15.60 4.35 -32.53
N TYR A 22 -16.86 3.90 -32.41
CA TYR A 22 -17.57 3.92 -31.13
C TYR A 22 -16.92 3.00 -30.09
N ARG A 23 -16.44 1.82 -30.50
CA ARG A 23 -15.70 0.91 -29.60
C ARG A 23 -14.36 1.50 -29.17
N GLU A 24 -13.64 2.14 -30.07
CA GLU A 24 -12.38 2.82 -29.78
C GLU A 24 -12.57 3.96 -28.76
N VAL A 25 -13.62 4.76 -28.93
CA VAL A 25 -14.03 5.80 -27.97
C VAL A 25 -14.26 5.20 -26.58
N HIS A 26 -15.00 4.10 -26.47
CA HIS A 26 -15.22 3.40 -25.19
C HIS A 26 -13.92 2.89 -24.57
N GLN A 27 -13.04 2.30 -25.37
CA GLN A 27 -11.75 1.78 -24.90
C GLN A 27 -10.84 2.90 -24.40
N LYS A 28 -10.77 4.03 -25.10
CA LYS A 28 -9.98 5.20 -24.69
C LYS A 28 -10.55 5.89 -23.46
N ALA A 29 -11.88 5.94 -23.34
CA ALA A 29 -12.55 6.49 -22.16
C ALA A 29 -12.51 5.55 -20.94
N ALA A 30 -12.12 4.29 -21.10
CA ALA A 30 -12.11 3.29 -20.03
C ALA A 30 -11.25 3.70 -18.81
N VAL A 31 -10.24 4.56 -18.99
CA VAL A 31 -9.43 5.13 -17.90
C VAL A 31 -10.26 5.88 -16.87
N LEU A 32 -11.37 6.51 -17.29
CA LEU A 32 -12.29 7.23 -16.39
C LEU A 32 -13.10 6.27 -15.51
N TYR A 33 -13.34 5.05 -16.00
CA TYR A 33 -14.19 4.05 -15.35
C TYR A 33 -13.39 3.00 -14.57
N ARG A 34 -12.06 3.01 -14.69
CA ARG A 34 -11.19 2.18 -13.84
C ARG A 34 -11.39 2.60 -12.39
N LYS A 35 -12.20 1.83 -11.65
CA LYS A 35 -12.33 1.98 -10.20
C LYS A 35 -10.94 1.89 -9.60
N GLN A 36 -10.48 3.00 -9.04
CA GLN A 36 -9.28 3.01 -8.22
C GLN A 36 -9.53 2.04 -7.07
N ALA A 37 -8.74 0.97 -6.98
CA ALA A 37 -8.88 -0.01 -5.92
C ALA A 37 -8.83 0.73 -4.57
N ARG A 38 -9.74 0.39 -3.66
CA ARG A 38 -9.65 0.89 -2.29
C ARG A 38 -8.48 0.18 -1.64
N PHE A 39 -7.48 0.92 -1.19
CA PHE A 39 -6.34 0.40 -0.46
C PHE A 39 -6.01 1.31 0.72
N GLN A 40 -5.25 0.78 1.65
CA GLN A 40 -4.65 1.49 2.76
C GLN A 40 -3.13 1.50 2.57
N LEU A 41 -2.47 2.52 3.06
CA LEU A 41 -1.01 2.54 3.14
C LEU A 41 -0.60 1.78 4.39
N ILE A 42 0.37 0.88 4.27
CA ILE A 42 0.83 0.07 5.40
C ILE A 42 2.33 0.22 5.62
N THR A 43 2.74 0.16 6.88
CA THR A 43 4.14 0.00 7.28
C THR A 43 4.19 -0.98 8.44
N THR A 44 5.18 -1.86 8.42
CA THR A 44 5.40 -2.85 9.49
C THR A 44 6.80 -2.64 10.06
N GLY A 45 6.90 -2.61 11.38
CA GLY A 45 8.14 -2.51 12.13
C GLY A 45 8.19 -3.52 13.28
N GLU A 46 9.35 -3.61 13.90
CA GLU A 46 9.61 -4.43 15.08
C GLU A 46 9.70 -3.53 16.31
N ILE A 47 8.98 -3.88 17.36
CA ILE A 47 9.16 -3.30 18.69
C ILE A 47 10.06 -4.24 19.47
N SER A 48 11.19 -3.73 19.92
CA SER A 48 12.09 -4.43 20.84
C SER A 48 12.42 -3.51 22.01
N GLN A 49 12.47 -4.06 23.23
CA GLN A 49 12.74 -3.29 24.44
C GLN A 49 11.86 -2.03 24.59
N LYS A 50 10.57 -2.14 24.24
CA LYS A 50 9.59 -1.03 24.25
C LYS A 50 9.92 0.14 23.31
N ASN A 51 10.71 -0.08 22.27
CA ASN A 51 11.00 0.94 21.26
C ASN A 51 10.74 0.37 19.87
N LEU A 52 10.11 1.16 19.01
CA LEU A 52 9.96 0.83 17.60
C LEU A 52 11.31 1.01 16.89
N LEU A 53 11.84 -0.07 16.32
CA LEU A 53 13.04 0.01 15.49
C LEU A 53 12.75 0.84 14.24
N PHE A 54 13.66 1.75 13.92
CA PHE A 54 13.61 2.60 12.73
C PHE A 54 12.33 3.47 12.61
N GLU A 55 11.85 3.99 13.75
CA GLU A 55 10.65 4.83 13.81
C GLU A 55 10.66 5.98 12.79
N ASP A 56 11.72 6.79 12.76
CA ASP A 56 11.85 7.91 11.82
C ASP A 56 11.73 7.46 10.35
N GLN A 57 12.31 6.29 10.02
CA GLN A 57 12.26 5.75 8.66
C GLN A 57 10.84 5.25 8.32
N HIS A 58 10.12 4.69 9.29
CA HIS A 58 8.72 4.30 9.12
C HIS A 58 7.81 5.50 8.91
N LEU A 59 7.97 6.55 9.72
CA LEU A 59 7.25 7.82 9.58
C LEU A 59 7.53 8.47 8.22
N GLU A 60 8.79 8.56 7.83
CA GLU A 60 9.18 9.15 6.55
C GLU A 60 8.63 8.36 5.35
N ARG A 61 8.63 7.03 5.44
CA ARG A 61 8.04 6.16 4.40
C ARG A 61 6.55 6.41 4.27
N LEU A 62 5.82 6.49 5.38
CA LEU A 62 4.39 6.74 5.39
C LEU A 62 4.06 8.17 4.90
N ARG A 63 4.88 9.16 5.26
CA ARG A 63 4.79 10.54 4.76
C ARG A 63 4.97 10.64 3.25
N LYS A 64 5.97 9.95 2.70
CA LYS A 64 6.19 9.91 1.23
C LYS A 64 5.01 9.24 0.52
N ALA A 65 4.55 8.11 1.04
CA ALA A 65 3.43 7.37 0.46
C ALA A 65 2.12 8.16 0.55
N SER A 66 1.82 8.77 1.69
CA SER A 66 0.62 9.58 1.90
C SER A 66 0.60 10.80 0.97
N ARG A 67 1.73 11.49 0.82
CA ARG A 67 1.87 12.58 -0.16
C ARG A 67 1.63 12.11 -1.60
N TYR A 68 2.22 10.97 -2.00
CA TYR A 68 2.07 10.44 -3.35
C TYR A 68 0.62 10.06 -3.68
N PHE A 69 -0.05 9.37 -2.75
CA PHE A 69 -1.42 8.91 -2.96
C PHE A 69 -2.49 9.90 -2.47
N ALA A 70 -2.10 11.08 -1.99
CA ALA A 70 -2.98 12.09 -1.37
C ALA A 70 -3.85 11.50 -0.24
N PHE A 71 -3.22 10.84 0.73
CA PHE A 71 -3.86 10.43 1.99
C PHE A 71 -3.58 11.50 3.04
N PRO A 72 -4.57 11.93 3.85
CA PRO A 72 -4.29 12.75 5.03
C PRO A 72 -3.37 11.98 5.96
N PHE A 73 -2.32 12.61 6.47
CA PHE A 73 -1.38 11.97 7.39
C PHE A 73 -0.97 12.97 8.47
N ASP A 74 -1.18 12.58 9.71
CA ASP A 74 -0.75 13.29 10.90
C ASP A 74 0.36 12.48 11.57
N ALA A 75 1.56 13.06 11.59
CA ALA A 75 2.73 12.39 12.16
C ALA A 75 2.72 12.39 13.69
N GLU A 76 2.10 13.41 14.30
CA GLU A 76 2.01 13.54 15.76
C GLU A 76 1.00 12.52 16.31
N ASP A 77 -0.17 12.38 15.67
CA ASP A 77 -1.16 11.34 16.04
C ASP A 77 -0.55 9.94 15.96
N LEU A 78 0.24 9.67 14.91
CA LEU A 78 0.92 8.39 14.78
C LEU A 78 1.99 8.18 15.86
N GLY A 79 2.80 9.21 16.15
CA GLY A 79 3.83 9.15 17.20
C GLY A 79 3.24 8.79 18.56
N HIS A 80 2.14 9.45 18.95
CA HIS A 80 1.44 9.15 20.20
C HIS A 80 0.91 7.71 20.26
N LYS A 81 0.31 7.21 19.18
CA LYS A 81 -0.17 5.83 19.11
C LYS A 81 0.95 4.79 19.19
N ILE A 82 2.10 5.08 18.57
CA ILE A 82 3.29 4.21 18.66
C ILE A 82 3.80 4.18 20.09
N GLU A 83 3.89 5.35 20.74
CA GLU A 83 4.36 5.48 22.11
C GLU A 83 3.45 4.70 23.09
N GLU A 84 2.13 4.84 22.97
CA GLU A 84 1.14 4.10 23.76
C GLU A 84 1.33 2.58 23.61
N GLU A 85 1.40 2.07 22.38
CA GLU A 85 1.61 0.64 22.11
C GLU A 85 2.96 0.15 22.64
N CYS A 86 4.01 0.96 22.57
CA CYS A 86 5.34 0.64 23.09
C CYS A 86 5.36 0.57 24.62
N GLN A 87 4.65 1.45 25.33
CA GLN A 87 4.56 1.44 26.78
C GLN A 87 3.86 0.17 27.29
N ASP A 88 2.81 -0.25 26.58
CA ASP A 88 2.03 -1.46 26.86
C ASP A 88 2.76 -2.76 26.54
N CYS A 89 3.94 -2.71 25.91
CA CYS A 89 4.75 -3.90 25.61
C CYS A 89 5.54 -4.38 26.83
N GLU A 90 5.77 -5.70 26.90
CA GLU A 90 6.74 -6.28 27.81
C GLU A 90 8.17 -6.06 27.30
N ALA A 91 9.10 -5.70 28.19
CA ALA A 91 10.47 -5.35 27.79
C ALA A 91 11.30 -6.55 27.28
N ASN A 92 10.92 -7.78 27.66
CA ASN A 92 11.63 -9.02 27.30
C ASN A 92 11.01 -9.74 26.10
N GLN A 93 10.02 -9.14 25.43
CA GLN A 93 9.30 -9.74 24.32
C GLN A 93 9.37 -8.81 23.11
N ASP A 94 9.72 -9.37 21.95
CA ASP A 94 9.66 -8.64 20.70
C ASP A 94 8.24 -8.72 20.11
N TYR A 95 7.80 -7.62 19.51
CA TYR A 95 6.50 -7.50 18.87
C TYR A 95 6.64 -6.99 17.43
N ARG A 96 5.70 -7.40 16.59
CA ARG A 96 5.48 -6.81 15.27
C ARG A 96 4.41 -5.73 15.40
N LEU A 97 4.75 -4.52 14.99
CA LEU A 97 3.80 -3.41 14.87
C LEU A 97 3.43 -3.23 13.41
N ARG A 98 2.14 -3.37 13.09
CA ARG A 98 1.59 -3.03 11.78
C ARG A 98 0.79 -1.73 11.90
N ILE A 99 1.13 -0.75 11.09
CA ILE A 99 0.45 0.54 11.02
C ILE A 99 -0.26 0.62 9.66
N SER A 100 -1.56 0.91 9.68
CA SER A 100 -2.38 1.16 8.49
C SER A 100 -2.91 2.59 8.49
N LEU A 101 -2.80 3.26 7.34
CA LEU A 101 -3.37 4.57 7.08
C LEU A 101 -4.45 4.47 6.00
N SER A 102 -5.67 4.85 6.36
CA SER A 102 -6.83 4.80 5.48
C SER A 102 -6.99 6.10 4.67
N LYS A 103 -7.83 6.05 3.62
CA LYS A 103 -8.09 7.21 2.76
C LYS A 103 -8.81 8.35 3.49
N SER A 104 -9.48 8.08 4.62
CA SER A 104 -10.08 9.11 5.48
C SER A 104 -9.05 9.81 6.38
N GLY A 105 -7.81 9.30 6.47
CA GLY A 105 -6.81 9.76 7.42
C GLY A 105 -6.80 8.97 8.73
N GLU A 106 -7.63 7.93 8.85
CA GLU A 106 -7.65 7.07 10.03
C GLU A 106 -6.39 6.21 10.11
N ILE A 107 -5.73 6.28 11.26
CA ILE A 107 -4.52 5.52 11.58
C ILE A 107 -4.88 4.41 12.55
N GLU A 108 -4.67 3.18 12.12
CA GLU A 108 -4.81 1.97 12.92
C GLU A 108 -3.43 1.39 13.20
N VAL A 109 -3.22 0.96 14.44
CA VAL A 109 -1.99 0.30 14.87
C VAL A 109 -2.37 -1.06 15.43
N ASN A 110 -1.71 -2.12 14.95
CA ASN A 110 -1.94 -3.49 15.37
C ASN A 110 -0.63 -4.13 15.80
N ARG A 111 -0.52 -4.39 17.10
CA ARG A 111 0.59 -5.10 17.71
C ARG A 111 0.30 -6.60 17.76
N GLN A 112 1.30 -7.40 17.40
CA GLN A 112 1.29 -8.85 17.54
C GLN A 112 2.61 -9.32 18.12
N VAL A 113 2.60 -10.37 18.95
CA VAL A 113 3.85 -11.00 19.41
C VAL A 113 4.65 -11.46 18.19
N LEU A 114 5.96 -11.18 18.17
CA LEU A 114 6.85 -11.63 17.12
C LEU A 114 7.47 -12.97 17.55
N PRO A 115 6.96 -14.12 17.05
CA PRO A 115 7.55 -15.40 17.38
C PRO A 115 8.93 -15.53 16.71
N PRO A 116 9.87 -16.25 17.34
CA PRO A 116 11.15 -16.56 16.70
C PRO A 116 10.90 -17.35 15.42
N LEU A 117 11.74 -17.10 14.41
CA LEU A 117 11.71 -17.88 13.17
C LEU A 117 12.02 -19.35 13.46
N SER A 118 11.36 -20.26 12.74
CA SER A 118 11.65 -21.68 12.86
C SER A 118 13.07 -21.98 12.39
N THR A 119 13.70 -23.00 12.97
CA THR A 119 15.03 -23.47 12.55
C THR A 119 15.07 -23.98 11.10
N SER A 120 13.92 -24.35 10.53
CA SER A 120 13.76 -24.70 9.12
C SER A 120 13.67 -23.49 8.18
N PHE A 121 13.43 -22.28 8.69
CA PHE A 121 13.21 -21.09 7.86
C PHE A 121 14.44 -20.71 7.03
N CYS A 122 15.65 -20.98 7.53
CA CYS A 122 16.91 -20.70 6.85
C CYS A 122 17.36 -21.84 5.90
N GLN A 123 16.49 -22.80 5.58
CA GLN A 123 16.82 -23.87 4.64
C GLN A 123 16.41 -23.46 3.22
N ALA A 124 17.39 -23.06 2.42
CA ALA A 124 17.19 -22.92 0.99
C ALA A 124 17.20 -24.31 0.36
N GLN A 125 16.09 -24.70 -0.28
CA GLN A 125 16.03 -25.90 -1.10
C GLN A 125 16.25 -25.51 -2.56
N VAL A 126 17.32 -26.04 -3.16
CA VAL A 126 17.55 -25.91 -4.60
C VAL A 126 16.75 -27.01 -5.29
N CYS A 127 15.80 -26.62 -6.14
CA CYS A 127 15.00 -27.53 -6.94
C CYS A 127 15.31 -27.31 -8.43
N LEU A 128 15.29 -28.39 -9.21
CA LEU A 128 15.45 -28.29 -10.65
C LEU A 128 14.19 -27.62 -11.23
N GLN A 129 14.34 -26.65 -12.13
CA GLN A 129 13.20 -26.00 -12.77
C GLN A 129 12.60 -26.95 -13.82
N GLU A 130 11.49 -27.59 -13.48
CA GLU A 130 10.80 -28.55 -14.36
C GLU A 130 9.70 -27.91 -15.23
N ALA A 131 9.30 -26.68 -14.94
CA ALA A 131 8.30 -25.96 -15.72
C ALA A 131 8.93 -25.22 -16.91
N ALA A 132 8.43 -25.50 -18.12
CA ALA A 132 8.75 -24.71 -19.31
C ALA A 132 8.19 -23.28 -19.13
N LEU A 133 9.06 -22.29 -19.28
CA LEU A 133 8.67 -20.88 -19.40
C LEU A 133 7.99 -20.71 -20.77
N ASN A 134 6.66 -20.89 -20.81
CA ASN A 134 5.83 -20.50 -21.95
C ASN A 134 5.64 -18.98 -21.97
#